data_AF-A0A4Q9VZQ4-F1
#
_entry.id   AF-A0A4Q9VZQ4-F1
#
_cell.length_a   1.000
_cell.length_b   1.000
_cell.length_c   1.000
_cell.angle_alpha   90.00
_cell.angle_beta   90.00
_cell.angle_gamma   90.00
#
_symmetry.space_group_name_H-M   'P 1'
#
loop_
_entity.id
_entity.type
_entity.pdbx_description
1 polymer ?
#
loop_
_entity_poly.entity_id
_entity_poly.type
_entity_poly.pdbx_seq_one_letter_code
_entity_poly.pdbx_strand_id
1 'polypeptide(L)'
;QRMERASVLAQVDIHRAATHNNGVMNGIHAVVLATGNDTRGVEASAHAYASKDGHYRGIATWEYDRSRNKLVGTIEVPMTLATVGGGTKVLPIAKASLNLLNVENAQELGQVVAAVGLAQNFSACRALVSEG
;
A
#
# COMPACT_ATOMS: atom_id res chain seq x y z
N GLN A 1 -19.77 -4.25 -4.05
CA GLN A 1 -19.98 -4.92 -5.36
C GLN A 1 -19.12 -4.32 -6.49
N ARG A 2 -19.30 -3.07 -6.96
CA ARG A 2 -18.45 -2.54 -8.05
C ARG A 2 -16.94 -2.53 -7.70
N MET A 3 -16.60 -2.12 -6.48
CA MET A 3 -15.20 -2.15 -5.99
C MET A 3 -14.61 -3.56 -5.93
N GLU A 4 -15.38 -4.54 -5.49
CA GLU A 4 -14.99 -5.96 -5.50
C GLU A 4 -14.69 -6.45 -6.92
N ARG A 5 -15.53 -6.11 -7.91
CA ARG A 5 -15.25 -6.43 -9.32
C ARG A 5 -13.96 -5.80 -9.82
N ALA A 6 -13.69 -4.53 -9.46
CA ALA A 6 -12.45 -3.86 -9.82
C ALA A 6 -11.21 -4.52 -9.18
N SER A 7 -11.35 -5.05 -7.96
CA SER A 7 -10.31 -5.83 -7.30
C SER A 7 -10.09 -7.18 -7.98
N VAL A 8 -11.16 -7.91 -8.33
CA VAL A 8 -11.08 -9.17 -9.09
C VAL A 8 -10.39 -8.95 -10.44
N LEU A 9 -10.68 -7.86 -11.15
CA LEU A 9 -10.02 -7.55 -12.42
C LEU A 9 -8.49 -7.40 -12.23
N ALA A 10 -8.05 -6.76 -11.15
CA ALA A 10 -6.63 -6.64 -10.81
C ALA A 10 -5.98 -7.97 -10.40
N GLN A 11 -6.77 -9.02 -10.12
CA GLN A 11 -6.25 -10.36 -9.87
C GLN A 11 -6.07 -11.16 -11.16
N VAL A 12 -6.81 -10.87 -12.24
CA VAL A 12 -6.82 -11.69 -13.47
C VAL A 12 -6.18 -11.02 -14.68
N ASP A 13 -6.02 -9.69 -14.67
CA ASP A 13 -5.41 -8.92 -15.75
C ASP A 13 -4.15 -8.20 -15.25
N ILE A 14 -2.99 -8.51 -15.84
CA ILE A 14 -1.69 -7.94 -15.47
C ILE A 14 -1.60 -6.43 -15.72
N HIS A 15 -2.23 -5.91 -16.77
CA HIS A 15 -2.27 -4.47 -17.05
C HIS A 15 -3.10 -3.74 -16.00
N ARG A 16 -4.19 -4.37 -15.54
CA ARG A 16 -4.95 -3.83 -14.41
C ARG A 16 -4.19 -3.95 -13.10
N ALA A 17 -3.54 -5.08 -12.83
CA ALA A 17 -2.71 -5.28 -11.65
C ALA A 17 -1.61 -4.21 -11.54
N ALA A 18 -0.96 -3.87 -12.66
CA ALA A 18 0.10 -2.85 -12.68
C ALA A 18 -0.43 -1.48 -12.24
N THR A 19 -1.55 -1.02 -12.81
CA THR A 19 -2.17 0.27 -12.44
C THR A 19 -2.76 0.24 -11.03
N HIS A 20 -3.29 -0.89 -10.59
CA HIS A 20 -3.81 -1.09 -9.24
C HIS A 20 -2.69 -0.97 -8.18
N ASN A 21 -1.56 -1.65 -8.41
CA ASN A 21 -0.41 -1.63 -7.51
C ASN A 21 0.27 -0.26 -7.52
N ASN A 22 0.41 0.38 -8.69
CA ASN A 22 0.93 1.74 -8.76
C ASN A 22 0.11 2.71 -7.88
N GLY A 23 -1.22 2.58 -7.90
CA GLY A 23 -2.12 3.35 -7.02
C GLY A 23 -1.85 3.13 -5.53
N VAL A 24 -1.58 1.89 -5.10
CA VAL A 24 -1.16 1.57 -3.72
C VAL A 24 0.19 2.23 -3.42
N MET A 25 1.16 2.07 -4.33
CA MET A 25 2.52 2.55 -4.14
C MET A 25 2.61 4.08 -4.04
N ASN A 26 1.69 4.83 -4.66
CA ASN A 26 1.62 6.28 -4.49
C ASN A 26 1.47 6.70 -3.02
N GLY A 27 0.66 5.97 -2.24
CA GLY A 27 0.51 6.22 -0.80
C GLY A 27 1.71 5.73 0.00
N ILE A 28 2.18 4.52 -0.31
CA ILE A 28 3.34 3.91 0.37
C ILE A 28 4.58 4.78 0.21
N HIS A 29 4.93 5.17 -1.03
CA HIS A 29 6.10 5.99 -1.32
C HIS A 29 6.08 7.33 -0.59
N ALA A 30 4.90 7.96 -0.45
CA ALA A 30 4.79 9.23 0.25
C ALA A 30 5.23 9.11 1.72
N VAL A 31 4.76 8.09 2.43
CA VAL A 31 5.12 7.87 3.85
C VAL A 31 6.56 7.38 3.99
N VAL A 32 6.99 6.46 3.12
CA VAL A 32 8.36 5.92 3.12
C VAL A 32 9.38 7.04 2.88
N LEU A 33 9.12 7.92 1.91
CA LEU A 33 9.97 9.08 1.63
C LEU A 33 9.96 10.07 2.79
N ALA A 34 8.78 10.42 3.31
CA ALA A 34 8.65 11.38 4.41
C ALA A 34 9.39 10.93 5.68
N THR A 35 9.43 9.61 5.93
CA THR A 35 10.13 9.02 7.08
C THR A 35 11.61 8.72 6.80
N GLY A 36 12.14 9.08 5.64
CA GLY A 36 13.56 8.92 5.30
C GLY A 36 13.99 7.48 5.00
N ASN A 37 13.04 6.62 4.63
CA ASN A 37 13.28 5.23 4.24
C ASN A 37 13.50 5.09 2.72
N ASP A 38 14.03 3.94 2.28
CA ASP A 38 14.32 3.67 0.88
C ASP A 38 13.05 3.25 0.12
N THR A 39 12.55 4.14 -0.75
CA THR A 39 11.37 3.85 -1.59
C THR A 39 11.62 2.74 -2.61
N ARG A 40 12.84 2.63 -3.16
CA ARG A 40 13.16 1.62 -4.18
C ARG A 40 13.16 0.22 -3.59
N GLY A 41 13.69 0.06 -2.37
CA GLY A 41 13.69 -1.22 -1.68
C GLY A 41 12.26 -1.72 -1.38
N VAL A 42 11.38 -0.82 -0.97
CA VAL A 42 9.97 -1.12 -0.73
C VAL A 42 9.24 -1.44 -2.03
N GLU A 43 9.47 -0.67 -3.10
CA GLU A 43 8.87 -0.89 -4.42
C GLU A 43 9.26 -2.25 -5.00
N ALA A 44 10.55 -2.57 -5.02
CA ALA A 44 11.04 -3.84 -5.55
C ALA A 44 10.44 -5.03 -4.78
N SER A 45 10.39 -4.95 -3.44
CA SER A 45 9.82 -6.00 -2.60
C SER A 45 8.31 -6.16 -2.84
N ALA A 46 7.56 -5.07 -2.93
CA ALA A 46 6.12 -5.09 -3.18
C ALA A 46 5.79 -5.73 -4.55
N HIS A 47 6.49 -5.32 -5.59
CA HIS A 47 6.26 -5.83 -6.95
C HIS A 47 6.75 -7.27 -7.14
N ALA A 48 7.84 -7.67 -6.48
CA ALA A 48 8.26 -9.07 -6.43
C ALA A 48 7.21 -9.94 -5.71
N TYR A 49 6.70 -9.47 -4.57
CA TYR A 49 5.66 -10.16 -3.81
C TYR A 49 4.35 -10.29 -4.57
N ALA A 50 3.99 -9.27 -5.35
CA ALA A 50 2.84 -9.31 -6.26
C ALA A 50 2.91 -10.46 -7.28
N SER A 51 4.09 -11.04 -7.51
CA SER A 51 4.34 -12.16 -8.43
C SER A 51 4.69 -13.48 -7.73
N LYS A 52 4.56 -13.57 -6.40
CA LYS A 52 5.01 -14.72 -5.60
C LYS A 52 4.40 -16.07 -6.04
N ASP A 53 3.21 -16.05 -6.62
CA ASP A 53 2.46 -17.23 -7.07
C ASP A 53 2.59 -17.48 -8.58
N GLY A 54 3.65 -16.96 -9.20
CA GLY A 54 3.96 -17.11 -10.63
C GLY A 54 3.14 -16.22 -11.57
N HIS A 55 2.24 -15.38 -11.03
CA HIS A 55 1.47 -14.40 -11.78
C HIS A 55 1.48 -13.07 -11.05
N TYR A 56 1.71 -11.97 -11.77
CA TYR A 56 1.67 -10.63 -11.21
C TYR A 56 0.21 -10.20 -10.96
N ARG A 57 -0.14 -9.92 -9.70
CA ARG A 57 -1.51 -9.61 -9.25
C ARG A 57 -1.59 -8.34 -8.39
N GLY A 58 -2.81 -7.87 -8.16
CA GLY A 58 -3.11 -6.80 -7.21
C GLY A 58 -2.66 -7.13 -5.79
N ILE A 59 -1.92 -6.24 -5.13
CA ILE A 59 -1.46 -6.42 -3.73
C ILE A 59 -2.53 -6.09 -2.68
N ALA A 60 -3.59 -5.38 -3.07
CA ALA A 60 -4.75 -5.11 -2.24
C ALA A 60 -5.99 -5.81 -2.79
N THR A 61 -6.81 -6.35 -1.89
CA THR A 61 -8.06 -7.03 -2.22
C THR A 61 -9.25 -6.34 -1.59
N TRP A 62 -10.37 -6.34 -2.31
CA TRP A 62 -11.64 -5.80 -1.83
C TRP A 62 -12.74 -6.84 -2.00
N GLU A 63 -13.41 -7.17 -0.90
CA GLU A 63 -14.53 -8.10 -0.85
C GLU A 63 -15.77 -7.39 -0.33
N TYR A 64 -16.93 -7.66 -0.94
CA TYR A 64 -18.19 -7.14 -0.44
C TYR A 64 -18.90 -8.20 0.40
N ASP A 65 -18.81 -8.05 1.72
CA ASP A 65 -19.53 -8.89 2.66
C ASP A 65 -21.02 -8.53 2.66
N ARG A 66 -21.79 -9.38 1.99
CA ARG A 66 -23.25 -9.25 1.84
C ARG A 66 -23.99 -9.42 3.16
N SER A 67 -23.50 -10.26 4.06
CA SER A 67 -24.15 -10.56 5.33
C SER A 67 -24.07 -9.38 6.30
N ARG A 68 -22.93 -8.67 6.29
CA ARG A 68 -22.67 -7.51 7.15
C ARG A 68 -22.95 -6.17 6.47
N ASN A 69 -23.27 -6.17 5.18
CA ASN A 69 -23.41 -4.97 4.35
C ASN A 69 -22.16 -4.07 4.43
N LYS A 70 -20.97 -4.68 4.33
CA LYS A 70 -19.68 -3.99 4.50
C LYS A 70 -18.72 -4.34 3.36
N LEU A 71 -17.91 -3.36 2.97
CA LEU A 71 -16.76 -3.59 2.11
C LEU A 71 -15.54 -3.87 2.99
N VAL A 72 -14.83 -4.95 2.73
CA VAL A 72 -13.64 -5.37 3.46
C VAL A 72 -12.43 -5.23 2.53
N GLY A 73 -11.45 -4.44 2.96
CA GLY A 73 -10.19 -4.25 2.25
C GLY A 73 -9.05 -4.93 2.99
N THR A 74 -8.19 -5.64 2.25
CA THR A 74 -6.99 -6.28 2.80
C THR A 74 -5.78 -5.91 1.97
N ILE A 75 -4.62 -5.76 2.62
CA ILE A 75 -3.33 -5.54 1.97
C ILE A 75 -2.27 -6.38 2.66
N GLU A 76 -1.38 -6.96 1.87
CA GLU A 76 -0.19 -7.63 2.39
C GLU A 76 1.00 -7.24 1.50
N VAL A 77 1.98 -6.55 2.09
CA VAL A 77 3.14 -6.05 1.36
C VAL A 77 4.37 -6.26 2.25
N PRO A 78 5.38 -7.02 1.80
CA PRO A 78 6.64 -7.14 2.52
C PRO A 78 7.42 -5.85 2.36
N MET A 79 7.90 -5.31 3.48
CA MET A 79 8.65 -4.06 3.49
C MET A 79 9.73 -4.12 4.57
N THR A 80 10.92 -3.64 4.22
CA THR A 80 11.98 -3.40 5.20
C THR A 80 12.03 -1.92 5.49
N LEU A 81 11.68 -1.55 6.72
CA LEU A 81 11.67 -0.17 7.19
C LEU A 81 12.55 -0.02 8.42
N ALA A 82 12.96 1.21 8.68
CA ALA A 82 13.71 1.60 9.85
C ALA A 82 13.10 2.83 10.51
N THR A 83 13.11 2.85 11.84
CA THR A 83 12.86 4.06 12.67
C THR A 83 14.16 4.65 13.22
N VAL A 84 15.29 3.95 13.02
CA VAL A 84 16.63 4.36 13.47
C VAL A 84 17.67 4.12 12.36
N GLY A 85 18.63 5.05 12.22
CA GLY A 85 19.74 4.92 11.27
C GLY A 85 19.42 5.37 9.84
N GLY A 86 20.46 5.48 9.00
CA GLY A 86 20.31 5.98 7.62
C GLY A 86 19.71 7.38 7.54
N GLY A 87 18.83 7.60 6.54
CA GLY A 87 18.15 8.88 6.31
C GLY A 87 17.30 9.35 7.50
N THR A 88 16.75 8.42 8.29
CA THR A 88 15.91 8.73 9.47
C THR A 88 16.68 9.45 10.58
N LYS A 89 17.99 9.21 10.68
CA LYS A 89 18.88 9.88 11.65
C LYS A 89 19.40 11.23 11.17
N VAL A 90 19.59 11.39 9.86
CA VAL A 90 20.29 12.56 9.30
C VAL A 90 19.31 13.66 8.89
N LEU A 91 18.16 13.30 8.31
CA LEU A 91 17.21 14.26 7.77
C LEU A 91 16.31 14.83 8.87
N PRO A 92 16.30 16.16 9.12
CA PRO A 92 15.44 16.77 10.13
C PRO A 92 13.94 16.51 9.87
N ILE A 93 13.54 16.52 8.59
CA ILE A 93 12.15 16.26 8.19
C ILE A 93 11.74 14.81 8.52
N ALA A 94 12.62 13.83 8.33
CA ALA A 94 12.33 12.43 8.65
C ALA A 94 12.08 12.23 10.15
N LYS A 95 12.86 12.90 11.00
CA LYS A 95 12.64 12.90 12.45
C LYS A 95 11.30 13.54 12.82
N ALA A 96 10.99 14.70 12.23
CA ALA A 96 9.73 15.37 12.47
C ALA A 96 8.53 14.50 12.05
N SER A 97 8.63 13.82 10.90
CA SER A 97 7.60 12.88 10.44
C SER A 97 7.45 11.68 11.36
N LEU A 98 8.54 11.05 11.82
CA LEU A 98 8.47 9.93 12.77
C LEU A 98 7.87 10.36 14.12
N ASN A 99 8.24 11.55 14.62
CA ASN A 99 7.66 12.11 15.85
C ASN A 99 6.15 12.41 15.69
N LEU A 100 5.73 12.91 14.52
CA LEU A 100 4.32 13.17 14.23
C LEU A 100 3.50 11.87 14.15
N LEU A 101 4.07 10.83 13.54
CA LEU A 101 3.43 9.51 13.44
C LEU A 101 3.36 8.80 14.80
N ASN A 102 4.26 9.14 15.72
CA ASN A 102 4.34 8.58 17.07
C ASN A 102 4.34 7.04 17.09
N VAL A 103 5.14 6.45 16.20
CA VAL A 103 5.36 5.00 16.11
C VAL A 103 6.54 4.60 16.98
N GLU A 104 6.42 3.49 17.70
CA GLU A 104 7.46 3.04 18.63
C GLU A 104 8.57 2.25 17.91
N ASN A 105 8.23 1.59 16.81
CA ASN A 105 9.12 0.65 16.12
C ASN A 105 8.83 0.55 14.61
N ALA A 106 9.72 -0.12 13.88
CA ALA A 106 9.60 -0.28 12.43
C ALA A 106 8.39 -1.12 12.01
N GLN A 107 7.89 -2.01 12.87
CA GLN A 107 6.72 -2.82 12.60
C GLN A 107 5.44 -1.97 12.60
N GLU A 108 5.28 -1.08 13.59
CA GLU A 108 4.19 -0.10 13.63
C GLU A 108 4.25 0.86 12.44
N LEU A 109 5.45 1.33 12.07
CA LEU A 109 5.61 2.12 10.86
C LEU A 109 5.14 1.35 9.63
N GLY A 110 5.47 0.06 9.53
CA GLY A 110 4.99 -0.82 8.46
C GLY A 110 3.47 -0.93 8.40
N GLN A 111 2.81 -1.06 9.55
CA GLN A 111 1.34 -1.10 9.64
C GLN A 111 0.71 0.21 9.14
N VAL A 112 1.26 1.36 9.55
CA VAL A 112 0.80 2.67 9.09
C VAL A 112 0.96 2.80 7.57
N VAL A 113 2.14 2.46 7.05
CA VAL A 113 2.42 2.56 5.60
C VAL A 113 1.50 1.64 4.80
N ALA A 114 1.28 0.40 5.25
CA ALA A 114 0.35 -0.53 4.60
C ALA A 114 -1.09 0.00 4.63
N ALA A 115 -1.54 0.55 5.77
CA ALA A 115 -2.86 1.18 5.90
C ALA A 115 -3.04 2.37 4.94
N VAL A 116 -2.01 3.21 4.80
CA VAL A 116 -2.01 4.33 3.83
C VAL A 116 -2.06 3.80 2.39
N GLY A 117 -1.31 2.75 2.06
CA GLY A 117 -1.38 2.10 0.75
C GLY A 117 -2.79 1.58 0.43
N LEU A 118 -3.44 0.93 1.40
CA LEU A 118 -4.82 0.45 1.26
C LEU A 118 -5.82 1.60 1.11
N ALA A 119 -5.68 2.69 1.88
CA ALA A 119 -6.52 3.88 1.79
C ALA A 119 -6.37 4.61 0.44
N GLN A 120 -5.15 4.68 -0.09
CA GLN A 120 -4.88 5.24 -1.41
C GLN A 120 -5.55 4.39 -2.51
N ASN A 121 -5.45 3.06 -2.40
CA ASN A 121 -6.10 2.13 -3.31
C ASN A 121 -7.63 2.19 -3.24
N PHE A 122 -8.19 2.31 -2.02
CA PHE A 122 -9.62 2.53 -1.82
C PHE A 122 -10.10 3.74 -2.62
N SER A 123 -9.41 4.87 -2.46
CA SER A 123 -9.77 6.14 -3.10
C SER A 123 -9.70 6.03 -4.63
N ALA A 124 -8.62 5.44 -5.16
CA ALA A 124 -8.47 5.22 -6.60
C ALA A 124 -9.53 4.27 -7.17
N CYS A 125 -9.77 3.12 -6.52
CA CYS A 125 -10.78 2.17 -6.96
C CYS A 125 -12.19 2.77 -6.87
N ARG A 126 -12.48 3.53 -5.81
CA ARG A 126 -13.78 4.19 -5.63
C ARG A 126 -14.05 5.17 -6.76
N ALA A 127 -13.09 6.06 -7.09
CA ALA A 127 -13.22 7.02 -8.17
C ALA A 127 -13.53 6.32 -9.52
N LEU A 128 -12.76 5.29 -9.85
CA LEU A 128 -12.89 4.54 -11.10
C LEU A 128 -14.23 3.83 -11.27
N VAL A 129 -14.89 3.42 -10.18
CA VAL A 129 -16.19 2.73 -10.25
C VAL A 129 -17.39 3.63 -10.00
N SER A 130 -17.13 4.88 -9.56
CA SER A 130 -18.16 5.91 -9.32
C SER A 130 -18.38 6.83 -10.52
N GLU A 131 -17.42 6.95 -11.43
CA GLU A 131 -17.65 7.58 -12.73
C GLU A 131 -18.50 6.61 -13.59
N GLY A 132 -19.80 6.89 -13.65
CA GLY A 132 -20.81 6.06 -14.33
C GLY A 132 -22.18 6.11 -13.67
#